data_AF-A0A6G1X8G9-F1
#
_entry.id   AF-A0A6G1X8G9-F1
#
_cell.length_a   1.000
_cell.length_b   1.000
_cell.length_c   1.000
_cell.angle_alpha   90.00
_cell.angle_beta   90.00
_cell.angle_gamma   90.00
#
_symmetry.space_group_name_H-M   'P 1'
#
loop_
_entity.id
_entity.type
_entity.pdbx_description
1 polymer ?
#
loop_
_entity_poly.entity_id
_entity_poly.type
_entity_poly.pdbx_seq_one_letter_code
_entity_poly.pdbx_strand_id
1 'polypeptide(L)' 'MSNQEKRKSGQSPADKNYEPEDYQKKDQLSAGLAETHEQASDTLTEGTVDGKIERENGDAEDIPRKGYE' A
#
# COMPACT_ATOMS: atom_id res chain seq x y z
N MET A 1 -15.34 -37.76 -30.19
CA MET A 1 -15.61 -37.38 -28.79
C MET A 1 -14.70 -36.21 -28.47
N SER A 2 -15.23 -34.99 -28.37
CA SER A 2 -14.42 -33.78 -28.19
C SER A 2 -13.83 -33.77 -26.79
N ASN A 3 -12.51 -33.79 -26.71
CA ASN A 3 -11.77 -33.65 -25.46
C ASN A 3 -11.87 -32.18 -25.03
N GLN A 4 -12.99 -31.79 -24.42
CA GLN A 4 -13.10 -30.50 -23.75
C GLN A 4 -12.23 -30.57 -22.50
N GLU A 5 -10.97 -30.16 -22.66
CA GLU A 5 -10.09 -29.81 -21.54
C GLU A 5 -10.87 -28.85 -20.64
N LYS A 6 -11.25 -29.33 -19.46
CA LYS A 6 -11.70 -28.49 -18.34
C LYS A 6 -10.57 -27.50 -18.06
N ARG A 7 -10.61 -26.34 -18.72
CA ARG A 7 -9.85 -25.17 -18.31
C ARG A 7 -10.32 -24.89 -16.89
N LYS A 8 -9.48 -25.22 -15.91
CA LYS A 8 -9.70 -24.77 -14.54
C LYS A 8 -9.96 -23.27 -14.64
N SER A 9 -11.16 -22.83 -14.30
CA SER A 9 -11.43 -21.43 -13.98
C SER A 9 -10.65 -21.13 -12.70
N GLY A 10 -9.33 -21.02 -12.83
CA GLY A 10 -8.49 -20.54 -11.75
C GLY A 10 -8.93 -19.11 -11.48
N GLN A 11 -9.22 -18.81 -10.21
CA GLN A 11 -9.53 -17.45 -9.77
C GLN A 11 -8.51 -16.51 -10.41
N SER A 12 -9.02 -15.56 -11.18
CA SER A 12 -8.19 -14.55 -11.80
C SER A 12 -7.51 -13.77 -10.68
N PRO A 13 -6.28 -13.25 -10.88
CA PRO A 13 -5.69 -12.30 -9.94
C PRO A 13 -6.63 -11.12 -9.62
N ALA A 14 -7.50 -10.75 -10.57
CA ALA A 14 -8.52 -9.71 -10.38
C ALA A 14 -9.68 -10.12 -9.45
N ASP A 15 -9.87 -11.41 -9.18
CA ASP A 15 -10.94 -11.91 -8.30
C ASP A 15 -10.50 -11.99 -6.83
N LYS A 16 -9.22 -11.71 -6.52
CA LYS A 16 -8.69 -11.75 -5.16
C LYS A 16 -8.77 -10.37 -4.51
N ASN A 17 -9.35 -10.31 -3.31
CA ASN A 17 -9.26 -9.17 -2.40
C ASN A 17 -8.28 -9.50 -1.26
N TYR A 18 -7.80 -8.46 -0.58
CA TYR A 18 -7.01 -8.61 0.63
C TYR A 18 -7.85 -9.27 1.74
N GLU A 19 -7.25 -10.24 2.42
CA GLU A 19 -7.76 -10.89 3.64
C GLU A 19 -6.67 -10.85 4.73
N PRO A 20 -7.01 -10.72 6.03
CA PRO A 20 -6.00 -10.66 7.10
C PRO A 20 -5.03 -11.85 7.14
N GLU A 21 -5.46 -13.04 6.69
CA GLU A 21 -4.60 -14.22 6.62
C GLU A 21 -3.55 -14.14 5.50
N ASP A 22 -3.64 -13.17 4.58
CA ASP A 22 -2.68 -13.00 3.47
C ASP A 22 -1.25 -12.73 3.97
N TYR A 23 -1.07 -12.12 5.14
CA TYR A 23 0.25 -11.98 5.77
C TYR A 23 0.95 -13.31 6.07
N GLN A 24 0.20 -14.41 6.18
CA GLN A 24 0.72 -15.74 6.49
C GLN A 24 0.90 -16.60 5.24
N LYS A 25 0.36 -16.16 4.09
CA LYS A 25 0.43 -16.91 2.84
C LYS A 25 1.80 -16.70 2.18
N LYS A 26 2.25 -17.73 1.45
CA LYS A 26 3.56 -17.76 0.79
C LYS A 26 3.50 -17.45 -0.70
N ASP A 27 2.30 -17.25 -1.26
CA ASP A 27 2.17 -16.87 -2.67
C ASP A 27 2.36 -15.37 -2.86
N GLN A 28 3.05 -15.02 -3.94
CA GLN A 28 3.46 -13.65 -4.24
C GLN A 28 2.28 -12.66 -4.33
N LEU A 29 1.13 -13.12 -4.82
CA LEU A 29 -0.06 -12.27 -4.95
C LEU A 29 -0.62 -11.88 -3.58
N SER A 30 -0.81 -12.84 -2.67
CA SER A 30 -1.23 -12.56 -1.30
C SER A 30 -0.21 -11.71 -0.53
N ALA A 31 1.09 -11.99 -0.70
CA ALA A 31 2.14 -11.18 -0.08
C ALA A 31 2.08 -9.70 -0.53
N GLY A 32 1.92 -9.45 -1.83
CA GLY A 32 1.80 -8.08 -2.35
C GLY A 32 0.51 -7.38 -1.93
N LEU A 33 -0.61 -8.10 -1.81
CA LEU A 33 -1.86 -7.55 -1.28
C LEU A 33 -1.71 -7.14 0.19
N ALA A 34 -1.05 -7.97 1.00
CA ALA A 34 -0.81 -7.68 2.41
C ALA A 34 0.14 -6.49 2.60
N GLU A 35 1.26 -6.47 1.86
CA GLU A 35 2.25 -5.39 1.93
C GLU A 35 1.67 -4.03 1.54
N THR A 36 0.86 -3.97 0.47
CA THR A 36 0.21 -2.70 0.07
C THR A 36 -0.90 -2.26 1.02
N HIS A 37 -1.59 -3.19 1.67
CA HIS A 37 -2.56 -2.87 2.72
C HIS A 37 -1.88 -2.30 3.97
N GLU A 38 -0.72 -2.84 4.35
CA GLU A 38 0.13 -2.31 5.42
C GLU A 38 0.60 -0.89 5.08
N GLN A 39 1.23 -0.70 3.92
CA GLN A 39 1.72 0.63 3.51
C GLN A 39 0.62 1.71 3.49
N ALA A 40 -0.58 1.36 3.01
CA ALA A 40 -1.71 2.28 3.00
C ALA A 40 -2.20 2.61 4.43
N SER A 41 -2.25 1.60 5.30
CA SER A 41 -2.65 1.76 6.70
C SER A 41 -1.63 2.54 7.51
N ASP A 42 -0.35 2.26 7.30
CA ASP A 42 0.78 2.96 7.90
C ASP A 42 0.78 4.41 7.46
N THR A 43 0.65 4.70 6.16
CA THR A 43 0.55 6.08 5.67
C THR A 43 -0.64 6.83 6.29
N LEU A 44 -1.78 6.15 6.45
CA LEU A 44 -2.96 6.76 7.08
C LEU A 44 -2.75 7.00 8.59
N THR A 45 -2.04 6.10 9.26
CA THR A 45 -1.84 6.13 10.72
C THR A 45 -0.67 7.03 11.14
N GLU A 46 0.42 7.04 10.36
CA GLU A 46 1.62 7.85 10.57
C GLU A 46 1.36 9.35 10.31
N GLY A 47 0.27 9.69 9.60
CA GLY A 47 -0.14 11.08 9.41
C GLY A 47 0.89 11.88 8.60
N THR A 48 1.01 13.19 8.88
CA THR A 48 1.98 14.06 8.21
C THR A 48 3.21 14.28 9.08
N VAL A 49 4.41 14.14 8.48
CA VAL A 49 5.66 14.61 9.10
C VAL A 49 5.73 16.13 8.95
N ASP A 50 5.01 16.85 9.81
CA ASP A 50 5.00 18.32 9.82
C ASP A 50 6.25 18.86 10.53
N GLY A 51 7.35 18.94 9.77
CA GLY A 51 8.56 19.63 10.23
C GLY A 51 8.38 21.15 10.24
N LYS A 52 9.01 21.81 11.22
CA LYS A 52 9.08 23.28 11.32
C LYS A 52 10.51 23.77 11.08
N ILE A 53 10.63 24.91 10.44
CA ILE A 53 11.88 25.64 10.28
C ILE A 53 11.99 26.62 11.44
N GLU A 54 12.92 26.38 12.35
CA GLU A 54 13.29 27.33 13.40
C GLU A 54 14.25 28.37 12.84
N ARG A 55 13.94 29.66 13.05
CA ARG A 55 14.78 30.80 12.68
C ARG A 55 15.55 31.31 13.90
N GLU A 56 16.67 31.99 13.66
CA GLU A 56 17.54 32.52 14.73
C GLU A 56 16.85 33.53 15.66
N ASN A 57 15.76 34.15 15.22
CA ASN A 57 14.92 35.06 16.01
C ASN A 57 13.88 34.33 16.88
N GLY A 58 13.84 33.00 16.86
CA GLY A 58 12.91 32.17 17.62
C GLY A 58 11.57 31.90 16.92
N ASP A 59 11.38 32.38 15.70
CA ASP A 59 10.19 32.07 14.92
C ASP A 59 10.26 30.63 14.37
N ALA A 60 9.14 29.90 14.42
CA ALA A 60 9.00 28.57 13.84
C ALA A 60 7.93 28.58 12.75
N GLU A 61 8.33 28.34 11.51
CA GLU A 61 7.44 28.33 10.34
C GLU A 61 7.27 26.90 9.82
N ASP A 62 6.06 26.55 9.35
CA ASP A 62 5.82 25.25 8.74
C ASP A 62 6.61 25.12 7.43
N ILE A 63 7.21 23.95 7.18
CA ILE A 63 7.93 23.70 5.93
C ILE A 63 6.95 23.86 4.75
N PRO A 64 7.24 24.74 3.77
CA PRO A 64 6.35 24.93 2.63
C PRO A 64 6.22 23.65 1.82
N ARG A 65 5.00 23.10 1.71
CA ARG A 65 4.68 21.93 0.88
C ARG A 65 4.54 22.31 -0.61
N LYS A 66 5.53 23.02 -1.16
CA LYS A 66 5.56 23.41 -2.57
C LYS A 66 6.65 22.61 -3.28
N GLY A 67 6.29 21.94 -4.38
CA GLY A 67 7.27 21.33 -5.27
C GLY A 67 8.15 22.39 -5.94
N TYR A 68 9.34 22.00 -6.37
CA TYR A 68 10.17 22.82 -7.25
C TYR A 68 9.60 22.71 -8.68
N GLU A 69 9.38 23.85 -9.33
CA GLU A 69 9.08 23.93 -10.78
C GLU A 69 10.36 23.84 -11.61
#